data_AF-D7C674-F1
#
_entry.id   AF-D7C674-F1
#
_cell.length_a   1.000
_cell.length_b   1.000
_cell.length_c   1.000
_cell.angle_alpha   90.00
_cell.angle_beta   90.00
_cell.angle_gamma   90.00
#
_symmetry.space_group_name_H-M   'P 1'
#
loop_
_entity.id
_entity.type
_entity.pdbx_description
1 polymer ?
#
loop_
_entity_poly.entity_id
_entity_poly.type
_entity_poly.pdbx_seq_one_letter_code
_entity_poly.pdbx_strand_id
1 'polypeptide(L)'
;MLGEPVGFTTEKNGQLIHDVIPVADGATSQTNRSSTVFLNFHNDIVYDAAGSYNLSNPDFLVLNCLRADHEGVAGTYYADARDACQALDATSLKLLREPLFRLNAPGSYARMAGKDEILSDPVPIISGPDWSPEIASSANGVHAVSRDAEVALQRLQSTCREVAHEIFLRPGQALLINNRKGLHARSEFEPRYDGRDRWLQRTYIRRNHWSIRDRIVAETRRLHI
;
A
#
# COMPACT_ATOMS: atom_id res chain seq x y z
N MET A 1 3.69 12.94 -18.63
CA MET A 1 3.86 11.54 -18.17
C MET A 1 4.20 11.54 -16.69
N LEU A 2 3.73 10.54 -15.92
CA LEU A 2 3.93 10.44 -14.46
C LEU A 2 5.35 9.96 -14.05
N GLY A 3 5.99 9.16 -14.91
CA GLY A 3 7.23 8.47 -14.60
C GLY A 3 7.38 7.20 -15.45
N GLU A 4 8.09 6.22 -14.90
CA GLU A 4 8.45 4.95 -15.52
C GLU A 4 7.82 3.77 -14.79
N PRO A 5 7.17 2.82 -15.48
CA PRO A 5 6.69 1.58 -14.88
C PRO A 5 7.83 0.78 -14.25
N VAL A 6 7.57 0.14 -13.13
CA VAL A 6 8.54 -0.68 -12.39
C VAL A 6 7.91 -2.00 -11.96
N GLY A 7 8.67 -3.09 -12.04
CA GLY A 7 8.33 -4.39 -11.49
C GLY A 7 9.34 -4.79 -10.42
N PHE A 8 8.92 -5.60 -9.46
CA PHE A 8 9.79 -6.11 -8.40
C PHE A 8 9.74 -7.63 -8.35
N THR A 9 10.89 -8.31 -8.30
CA THR A 9 10.94 -9.79 -8.27
C THR A 9 10.16 -10.39 -7.10
N THR A 10 10.05 -9.64 -6.02
CA THR A 10 9.37 -10.01 -4.78
C THR A 10 7.86 -9.76 -4.83
N GLU A 11 7.33 -9.14 -5.90
CA GLU A 11 5.91 -8.86 -6.08
C GLU A 11 5.43 -9.45 -7.40
N LYS A 12 4.41 -10.33 -7.35
CA LYS A 12 3.74 -10.89 -8.54
C LYS A 12 4.72 -11.40 -9.61
N ASN A 13 5.79 -12.06 -9.17
CA ASN A 13 6.84 -12.63 -10.01
C ASN A 13 7.47 -11.60 -10.98
N GLY A 14 7.57 -10.32 -10.58
CA GLY A 14 8.21 -9.30 -11.40
C GLY A 14 7.39 -8.77 -12.57
N GLN A 15 6.10 -9.12 -12.65
CA GLN A 15 5.21 -8.58 -13.67
C GLN A 15 5.11 -7.05 -13.55
N LEU A 16 4.95 -6.35 -14.67
CA LEU A 16 4.70 -4.89 -14.65
C LEU A 16 3.22 -4.56 -14.42
N ILE A 17 2.34 -5.50 -14.75
CA ILE A 17 0.89 -5.38 -14.61
C ILE A 17 0.44 -6.52 -13.73
N HIS A 18 -0.16 -6.20 -12.59
CA HIS A 18 -0.62 -7.17 -11.61
C HIS A 18 -2.13 -7.31 -11.67
N ASP A 19 -2.62 -8.54 -11.74
CA ASP A 19 -4.04 -8.80 -11.48
C ASP A 19 -4.34 -8.66 -9.99
N VAL A 20 -5.32 -7.81 -9.70
CA VAL A 20 -5.94 -7.60 -8.39
C VAL A 20 -7.35 -8.15 -8.47
N ILE A 21 -7.47 -9.41 -8.06
CA ILE A 21 -8.67 -10.23 -8.09
C ILE A 21 -8.85 -10.91 -6.73
N PRO A 22 -10.09 -11.16 -6.29
CA PRO A 22 -10.32 -11.95 -5.09
C PRO A 22 -9.83 -13.39 -5.29
N VAL A 23 -9.21 -13.97 -4.27
CA VAL A 23 -8.76 -15.36 -4.27
C VAL A 23 -9.25 -16.04 -2.99
N ALA A 24 -9.93 -17.18 -3.12
CA ALA A 24 -10.66 -17.83 -2.03
C ALA A 24 -9.79 -18.15 -0.80
N ASP A 25 -8.58 -18.68 -1.02
CA ASP A 25 -7.61 -18.98 0.03
C ASP A 25 -6.99 -17.71 0.69
N GLY A 26 -7.18 -16.55 0.08
CA GLY A 26 -6.70 -15.25 0.55
C GLY A 26 -7.80 -14.30 1.03
N ALA A 27 -9.06 -14.76 1.09
CA ALA A 27 -10.24 -13.92 1.31
C ALA A 27 -10.15 -13.01 2.55
N THR A 28 -9.54 -13.50 3.63
CA THR A 28 -9.37 -12.80 4.91
C THR A 28 -7.98 -12.18 5.13
N SER A 29 -7.10 -12.24 4.13
CA SER A 29 -5.74 -11.69 4.24
C SER A 29 -5.71 -10.17 4.12
N GLN A 30 -4.63 -9.52 4.57
CA GLN A 30 -4.37 -8.09 4.29
C GLN A 30 -3.54 -7.92 3.00
N THR A 31 -4.05 -8.46 1.89
CA THR A 31 -3.36 -8.43 0.59
C THR A 31 -4.31 -8.13 -0.57
N ASN A 32 -3.77 -7.95 -1.78
CA ASN A 32 -4.56 -7.77 -3.00
C ASN A 32 -5.47 -8.97 -3.38
N ARG A 33 -5.35 -10.09 -2.67
CA ARG A 33 -6.16 -11.31 -2.84
C ARG A 33 -7.44 -11.31 -2.01
N SER A 34 -7.54 -10.43 -1.02
CA SER A 34 -8.63 -10.46 -0.05
C SER A 34 -9.96 -10.00 -0.63
N SER A 35 -11.04 -10.23 0.10
CA SER A 35 -12.38 -9.76 -0.26
C SER A 35 -13.31 -9.61 0.94
N THR A 36 -13.37 -10.59 1.84
CA THR A 36 -14.36 -10.66 2.95
C THR A 36 -13.89 -9.95 4.22
N VAL A 37 -12.88 -9.09 4.10
CA VAL A 37 -12.36 -8.24 5.17
C VAL A 37 -12.03 -6.88 4.59
N PHE A 38 -12.15 -5.84 5.41
CA PHE A 38 -11.61 -4.53 5.09
C PHE A 38 -10.09 -4.63 4.91
N LEU A 39 -9.61 -4.24 3.73
CA LEU A 39 -8.17 -4.09 3.49
C LEU A 39 -7.75 -2.73 4.06
N ASN A 40 -6.98 -2.76 5.15
CA ASN A 40 -6.63 -1.60 5.95
C ASN A 40 -5.90 -0.52 5.15
N PHE A 41 -5.88 0.71 5.68
CA PHE A 41 -5.20 1.82 5.04
C PHE A 41 -3.69 1.58 5.01
N HIS A 42 -3.12 1.53 3.81
CA HIS A 42 -1.71 1.22 3.60
C HIS A 42 -1.12 1.92 2.37
N ASN A 43 0.21 1.86 2.29
CA ASN A 43 1.00 2.07 1.10
C ASN A 43 1.41 0.72 0.52
N ASP A 44 1.54 0.65 -0.80
CA ASP A 44 2.23 -0.46 -1.43
C ASP A 44 3.73 -0.27 -1.18
N ILE A 45 4.28 -1.14 -0.34
CA ILE A 45 5.70 -1.16 -0.03
C ILE A 45 6.37 -2.35 -0.69
N VAL A 46 7.65 -2.18 -1.03
CA VAL A 46 8.51 -3.27 -1.47
C VAL A 46 9.64 -3.44 -0.47
N TYR A 47 10.23 -4.62 -0.44
CA TYR A 47 11.38 -4.84 0.43
C TYR A 47 12.56 -3.98 0.00
N ASP A 48 13.24 -3.41 1.01
CA ASP A 48 14.54 -2.79 0.85
C ASP A 48 15.53 -3.34 1.87
N ALA A 49 16.72 -3.73 1.42
CA ALA A 49 17.74 -4.32 2.27
C ALA A 49 18.27 -3.34 3.34
N ALA A 50 18.16 -2.04 3.09
CA ALA A 50 18.48 -1.00 4.08
C ALA A 50 17.34 -0.76 5.09
N GLY A 51 16.25 -1.53 5.05
CA GLY A 51 15.06 -1.29 5.88
C GLY A 51 14.36 0.03 5.60
N SER A 52 14.72 0.70 4.50
CA SER A 52 14.29 2.06 4.17
C SER A 52 13.24 2.03 3.06
N TYR A 53 11.98 1.92 3.48
CA TYR A 53 10.83 1.84 2.58
C TYR A 53 10.56 3.13 1.77
N ASN A 54 11.36 4.17 1.88
CA ASN A 54 11.23 5.38 1.05
C ASN A 54 12.05 5.33 -0.26
N LEU A 55 13.00 4.37 -0.39
CA LEU A 55 13.98 4.35 -1.49
C LEU A 55 13.48 3.63 -2.74
N SER A 56 12.86 2.47 -2.56
CA SER A 56 12.51 1.55 -3.66
C SER A 56 11.02 1.46 -3.93
N ASN A 57 10.16 1.88 -2.99
CA ASN A 57 8.72 1.86 -3.16
C ASN A 57 8.26 2.61 -4.42
N PRO A 58 7.14 2.17 -5.03
CA PRO A 58 6.48 2.95 -6.07
C PRO A 58 6.12 4.34 -5.55
N ASP A 59 6.36 5.37 -6.38
CA ASP A 59 5.89 6.73 -6.10
C ASP A 59 4.38 6.82 -6.35
N PHE A 60 3.88 6.12 -7.37
CA PHE A 60 2.47 6.08 -7.74
C PHE A 60 2.01 4.66 -8.07
N LEU A 61 0.71 4.44 -7.88
CA LEU A 61 0.00 3.25 -8.35
C LEU A 61 -1.04 3.70 -9.38
N VAL A 62 -1.26 2.86 -10.39
CA VAL A 62 -2.39 3.00 -11.30
C VAL A 62 -3.24 1.76 -11.16
N LEU A 63 -4.51 1.93 -10.78
CA LEU A 63 -5.52 0.88 -10.74
C LEU A 63 -6.49 1.04 -11.91
N ASN A 64 -6.36 0.19 -12.92
CA ASN A 64 -7.26 0.15 -14.07
C ASN A 64 -8.38 -0.86 -13.81
N CYS A 65 -9.63 -0.43 -13.90
CA CYS A 65 -10.76 -1.32 -13.72
C CYS A 65 -11.13 -2.03 -15.03
N LEU A 66 -11.04 -3.35 -15.02
CA LEU A 66 -11.53 -4.20 -16.11
C LEU A 66 -12.94 -4.69 -15.81
N ARG A 67 -13.24 -4.96 -14.53
CA ARG A 67 -14.55 -5.40 -14.07
C ARG A 67 -14.82 -4.89 -12.64
N ALA A 68 -15.98 -4.27 -12.46
CA ALA A 68 -16.50 -3.99 -11.12
C ALA A 68 -16.91 -5.29 -10.40
N ASP A 69 -17.05 -5.26 -9.09
CA ASP A 69 -17.67 -6.37 -8.36
C ASP A 69 -19.15 -6.51 -8.73
N HIS A 70 -19.73 -7.67 -8.43
CA HIS A 70 -21.09 -8.01 -8.82
C HIS A 70 -22.16 -7.04 -8.32
N GLU A 71 -22.00 -6.57 -7.08
CA GLU A 71 -22.99 -5.69 -6.42
C GLU A 71 -22.61 -4.21 -6.54
N GLY A 72 -21.43 -3.90 -7.09
CA GLY A 72 -20.89 -2.55 -7.19
C GLY A 72 -20.55 -1.92 -5.84
N VAL A 73 -20.25 -2.73 -4.81
CA VAL A 73 -20.02 -2.30 -3.43
C VAL A 73 -18.54 -2.31 -3.02
N ALA A 74 -17.64 -2.82 -3.88
CA ALA A 74 -16.22 -2.88 -3.59
C ALA A 74 -15.52 -1.52 -3.83
N GLY A 75 -15.67 -0.62 -2.87
CA GLY A 75 -15.06 0.71 -2.84
C GLY A 75 -13.55 0.65 -2.57
N THR A 76 -12.80 1.43 -3.35
CA THR A 76 -11.41 1.78 -3.02
C THR A 76 -11.42 3.11 -2.28
N TYR A 77 -10.73 3.17 -1.14
CA TYR A 77 -10.60 4.38 -0.34
C TYR A 77 -9.24 5.01 -0.54
N TYR A 78 -9.16 6.35 -0.47
CA TYR A 78 -7.90 7.08 -0.43
C TYR A 78 -7.98 8.19 0.62
N ALA A 79 -7.10 8.13 1.63
CA ALA A 79 -6.94 9.15 2.66
C ALA A 79 -5.65 9.94 2.38
N ASP A 80 -5.77 11.23 2.06
CA ASP A 80 -4.61 12.13 1.90
C ASP A 80 -3.98 12.41 3.27
N ALA A 81 -2.66 12.45 3.32
CA ALA A 81 -1.91 12.70 4.54
C ALA A 81 -2.20 14.08 5.12
N ARG A 82 -2.55 15.08 4.30
CA ARG A 82 -2.92 16.42 4.79
C ARG A 82 -4.21 16.36 5.58
N ASP A 83 -5.22 15.69 5.05
CA ASP A 83 -6.54 15.58 5.68
C ASP A 83 -6.44 14.75 6.97
N ALA A 84 -5.68 13.66 6.94
CA ALA A 84 -5.41 12.85 8.12
C ALA A 84 -4.66 13.66 9.21
N CYS A 85 -3.60 14.38 8.85
CA CYS A 85 -2.86 15.23 9.80
C CYS A 85 -3.73 16.34 10.40
N GLN A 86 -4.65 16.94 9.63
CA GLN A 86 -5.56 17.97 10.12
C GLN A 86 -6.61 17.44 11.09
N ALA A 87 -7.05 16.19 10.91
CA ALA A 87 -8.08 15.56 11.75
C ALA A 87 -7.50 14.84 13.00
N LEU A 88 -6.20 14.55 13.03
CA LEU A 88 -5.53 13.96 14.18
C LEU A 88 -5.37 14.95 15.34
N ASP A 89 -5.46 14.45 16.57
CA ASP A 89 -5.08 15.24 17.75
C ASP A 89 -3.56 15.44 17.81
N ALA A 90 -3.13 16.51 18.48
CA ALA A 90 -1.73 16.90 18.53
C ALA A 90 -0.81 15.83 19.16
N THR A 91 -1.31 15.04 20.11
CA THR A 91 -0.53 13.99 20.78
C THR A 91 -0.28 12.83 19.83
N SER A 92 -1.34 12.33 19.18
CA SER A 92 -1.23 11.27 18.18
C SER A 92 -0.34 11.68 17.02
N LEU A 93 -0.53 12.89 16.47
CA LEU A 93 0.29 13.41 15.37
C LEU A 93 1.77 13.51 15.75
N LYS A 94 2.08 13.98 16.97
CA LYS A 94 3.45 14.02 17.48
C LYS A 94 4.07 12.62 17.50
N LEU A 95 3.38 11.64 18.09
CA LEU A 95 3.88 10.27 18.17
C LEU A 95 4.09 9.64 16.78
N LEU A 96 3.17 9.87 15.84
CA LEU A 96 3.26 9.36 14.47
C LEU A 96 4.44 9.95 13.69
N ARG A 97 4.98 11.10 14.12
CA ARG A 97 6.18 11.73 13.56
C ARG A 97 7.49 11.29 14.20
N GLU A 98 7.45 10.50 15.27
CA GLU A 98 8.62 9.94 15.94
C GLU A 98 8.96 8.54 15.38
N PRO A 99 10.23 8.09 15.44
CA PRO A 99 10.65 6.77 14.98
C PRO A 99 10.21 5.66 15.96
N LEU A 100 8.90 5.47 16.10
CA LEU A 100 8.26 4.57 17.07
C LEU A 100 7.57 3.37 16.41
N PHE A 101 7.79 3.16 15.11
CA PHE A 101 7.07 2.14 14.35
C PHE A 101 8.02 1.32 13.48
N ARG A 102 7.78 0.02 13.38
CA ARG A 102 8.49 -0.86 12.46
C ARG A 102 7.51 -1.39 11.43
N LEU A 103 7.78 -1.18 10.15
CA LEU A 103 6.92 -1.68 9.09
C LEU A 103 7.33 -3.11 8.73
N ASN A 104 6.35 -4.02 8.68
CA ASN A 104 6.60 -5.38 8.21
C ASN A 104 6.74 -5.39 6.69
N ALA A 105 7.76 -6.09 6.18
CA ALA A 105 8.00 -6.26 4.76
C ALA A 105 6.81 -6.95 4.06
N PRO A 106 6.74 -6.88 2.72
CA PRO A 106 5.78 -7.66 1.95
C PRO A 106 5.83 -9.15 2.33
N GLY A 107 4.67 -9.75 2.59
CA GLY A 107 4.62 -11.16 3.00
C GLY A 107 5.21 -12.12 1.95
N SER A 108 5.16 -11.77 0.66
CA SER A 108 5.86 -12.50 -0.40
C SER A 108 7.37 -12.54 -0.18
N TYR A 109 7.96 -11.41 0.19
CA TYR A 109 9.37 -11.32 0.49
C TYR A 109 9.74 -12.08 1.78
N ALA A 110 8.99 -11.89 2.87
CA ALA A 110 9.25 -12.60 4.13
C ALA A 110 9.29 -14.13 3.90
N ARG A 111 8.33 -14.67 3.14
CA ARG A 111 8.30 -16.09 2.74
C ARG A 111 9.50 -16.50 1.88
N MET A 112 9.91 -15.69 0.90
CA MET A 112 11.12 -15.97 0.11
C MET A 112 12.38 -16.05 0.98
N ALA A 113 12.44 -15.25 2.05
CA ALA A 113 13.52 -15.27 3.02
C ALA A 113 13.36 -16.35 4.11
N GLY A 114 12.33 -17.20 4.02
CA GLY A 114 12.06 -18.26 5.01
C GLY A 114 11.66 -17.73 6.40
N LYS A 115 11.06 -16.54 6.47
CA LYS A 115 10.64 -15.88 7.71
C LYS A 115 9.15 -15.57 7.67
N ASP A 116 8.52 -15.57 8.84
CA ASP A 116 7.12 -15.14 8.98
C ASP A 116 6.99 -13.62 8.89
N GLU A 117 7.98 -12.90 9.43
CA GLU A 117 8.01 -11.44 9.49
C GLU A 117 9.44 -10.90 9.31
N ILE A 118 9.53 -9.73 8.67
CA ILE A 118 10.76 -8.95 8.56
C ILE A 118 10.41 -7.49 8.84
N LEU A 119 10.80 -7.01 10.01
CA LEU A 119 10.56 -5.64 10.45
C LEU A 119 11.72 -4.72 10.03
N SER A 120 11.39 -3.48 9.65
CA SER A 120 12.42 -2.43 9.52
C SER A 120 13.01 -2.01 10.86
N ASP A 121 14.04 -1.17 10.77
CA ASP A 121 14.37 -0.25 11.85
C ASP A 121 13.17 0.66 12.19
N PRO A 122 13.15 1.24 13.41
CA PRO A 122 12.10 2.17 13.80
C PRO A 122 12.07 3.41 12.88
N VAL A 123 10.90 3.71 12.36
CA VAL A 123 10.61 4.82 11.44
C VAL A 123 9.37 5.57 11.90
N PRO A 124 9.22 6.85 11.52
CA PRO A 124 7.96 7.55 11.67
C PRO A 124 6.94 7.06 10.64
N ILE A 125 5.65 7.14 10.99
CA ILE A 125 4.54 6.90 10.04
C ILE A 125 4.26 8.15 9.23
N ILE A 126 4.39 9.33 9.84
CA ILE A 126 4.19 10.64 9.19
C ILE A 126 5.52 11.39 9.15
N SER A 127 5.91 11.90 7.99
CA SER A 127 7.13 12.67 7.82
C SER A 127 6.94 13.88 6.90
N GLY A 128 8.00 14.62 6.61
CA GLY A 128 7.93 15.83 5.79
C GLY A 128 7.31 17.04 6.52
N PRO A 129 7.25 18.20 5.84
CA PRO A 129 6.73 19.44 6.44
C PRO A 129 5.21 19.39 6.63
N ASP A 130 4.67 20.18 7.56
CA ASP A 130 3.24 20.17 7.91
C ASP A 130 2.31 20.52 6.74
N TRP A 131 2.76 21.37 5.81
CA TRP A 131 1.98 21.72 4.61
C TRP A 131 2.09 20.71 3.47
N SER A 132 2.97 19.72 3.58
CA SER A 132 3.13 18.64 2.58
C SER A 132 3.64 17.36 3.25
N PRO A 133 2.85 16.76 4.17
CA PRO A 133 3.26 15.55 4.86
C PRO A 133 3.41 14.39 3.88
N GLU A 134 4.20 13.41 4.28
CA GLU A 134 4.26 12.07 3.68
C GLU A 134 3.81 11.06 4.72
N ILE A 135 3.25 9.94 4.26
CA ILE A 135 2.72 8.89 5.13
C ILE A 135 3.17 7.51 4.65
N ALA A 136 3.52 6.63 5.59
CA ALA A 136 4.02 5.28 5.34
C ALA A 136 3.37 4.26 6.29
N SER A 137 2.57 3.34 5.77
CA SER A 137 1.98 2.24 6.56
C SER A 137 1.93 0.95 5.75
N SER A 138 2.41 -0.17 6.31
CA SER A 138 2.45 -1.47 5.61
C SER A 138 1.14 -2.23 5.75
N ALA A 139 0.65 -2.78 4.64
CA ALA A 139 -0.54 -3.64 4.62
C ALA A 139 -0.38 -4.89 5.49
N ASN A 140 0.84 -5.45 5.56
CA ASN A 140 1.11 -6.70 6.27
C ASN A 140 1.40 -6.48 7.77
N GLY A 141 1.27 -5.25 8.25
CA GLY A 141 1.38 -4.93 9.67
C GLY A 141 2.42 -3.85 9.96
N VAL A 142 2.15 -3.11 11.02
CA VAL A 142 3.03 -2.10 11.59
C VAL A 142 3.12 -2.39 13.08
N HIS A 143 4.34 -2.47 13.60
CA HIS A 143 4.60 -2.76 15.01
C HIS A 143 5.00 -1.48 15.71
N ALA A 144 4.15 -1.02 16.63
CA ALA A 144 4.49 0.08 17.52
C ALA A 144 5.47 -0.38 18.60
N VAL A 145 6.46 0.46 18.93
CA VAL A 145 7.47 0.15 19.97
C VAL A 145 6.97 0.44 21.40
N SER A 146 5.81 1.09 21.55
CA SER A 146 5.20 1.41 22.84
C SER A 146 3.67 1.37 22.76
N ARG A 147 3.00 1.33 23.92
CA ARG A 147 1.54 1.34 24.00
C ARG A 147 0.95 2.65 23.47
N ASP A 148 1.57 3.79 23.75
CA ASP A 148 1.10 5.08 23.27
C ASP A 148 1.23 5.20 21.74
N ALA A 149 2.32 4.67 21.17
CA ALA A 149 2.48 4.58 19.73
C ALA A 149 1.43 3.67 19.09
N GLU A 150 1.09 2.54 19.73
CA GLU A 150 0.01 1.65 19.26
C GLU A 150 -1.34 2.37 19.23
N VAL A 151 -1.65 3.12 20.28
CA VAL A 151 -2.88 3.94 20.34
C VAL A 151 -2.88 5.00 19.23
N ALA A 152 -1.75 5.66 18.98
CA ALA A 152 -1.62 6.66 17.90
C ALA A 152 -1.81 6.03 16.51
N LEU A 153 -1.30 4.81 16.28
CA LEU A 153 -1.49 4.06 15.03
C LEU A 153 -2.97 3.67 14.82
N GLN A 154 -3.64 3.21 15.87
CA GLN A 154 -5.08 2.89 15.82
C GLN A 154 -5.92 4.15 15.57
N ARG A 155 -5.53 5.27 16.18
CA ARG A 155 -6.16 6.57 15.93
C ARG A 155 -5.99 6.98 14.46
N LEU A 156 -4.80 6.84 13.90
CA LEU A 156 -4.55 7.10 12.48
C LEU A 156 -5.46 6.26 11.56
N GLN A 157 -5.55 4.95 11.78
CA GLN A 157 -6.41 4.08 10.95
C GLN A 157 -7.89 4.51 11.01
N SER A 158 -8.35 4.90 12.20
CA SER A 158 -9.72 5.42 12.39
C SER A 158 -9.92 6.76 11.67
N THR A 159 -9.00 7.70 11.85
CA THR A 159 -9.03 9.01 11.18
C THR A 159 -8.96 8.88 9.67
N CYS A 160 -8.13 7.97 9.12
CA CYS A 160 -8.11 7.69 7.69
C CYS A 160 -9.48 7.25 7.17
N ARG A 161 -10.22 6.42 7.92
CA ARG A 161 -11.58 6.01 7.55
C ARG A 161 -12.56 7.19 7.53
N GLU A 162 -12.41 8.14 8.45
CA GLU A 162 -13.26 9.33 8.54
C GLU A 162 -13.02 10.32 7.39
N VAL A 163 -11.77 10.49 6.96
CA VAL A 163 -11.40 11.50 5.95
C VAL A 163 -11.27 10.96 4.53
N ALA A 164 -11.28 9.63 4.35
CA ALA A 164 -11.02 9.04 3.05
C ALA A 164 -12.10 9.38 2.02
N HIS A 165 -11.65 9.63 0.79
CA HIS A 165 -12.52 9.60 -0.38
C HIS A 165 -12.79 8.15 -0.77
N GLU A 166 -14.05 7.82 -0.99
CA GLU A 166 -14.49 6.51 -1.47
C GLU A 166 -14.74 6.54 -2.98
N ILE A 167 -14.16 5.57 -3.70
CA ILE A 167 -14.20 5.47 -5.16
C ILE A 167 -14.66 4.08 -5.58
N PHE A 168 -15.82 4.02 -6.25
CA PHE A 168 -16.34 2.81 -6.90
C PHE A 168 -15.93 2.79 -8.36
N LEU A 169 -14.82 2.12 -8.65
CA LEU A 169 -14.24 2.03 -9.99
C LEU A 169 -15.12 1.24 -10.96
N ARG A 170 -15.45 1.85 -12.11
CA ARG A 170 -16.17 1.22 -13.22
C ARG A 170 -15.22 0.78 -14.34
N PRO A 171 -15.58 -0.23 -15.16
CA PRO A 171 -14.77 -0.67 -16.28
C PRO A 171 -14.31 0.49 -17.18
N GLY A 172 -13.03 0.54 -17.52
CA GLY A 172 -12.41 1.60 -18.31
C GLY A 172 -11.93 2.81 -17.51
N GLN A 173 -12.23 2.90 -16.22
CA GLN A 173 -11.69 3.94 -15.35
C GLN A 173 -10.32 3.54 -14.79
N ALA A 174 -9.47 4.54 -14.57
CA ALA A 174 -8.18 4.41 -13.91
C ALA A 174 -8.14 5.32 -12.68
N LEU A 175 -7.74 4.76 -11.53
CA LEU A 175 -7.43 5.53 -10.33
C LEU A 175 -5.90 5.65 -10.19
N LEU A 176 -5.42 6.90 -10.15
CA LEU A 176 -4.04 7.23 -9.80
C LEU A 176 -3.95 7.42 -8.29
N ILE A 177 -3.04 6.71 -7.65
CA ILE A 177 -2.77 6.81 -6.22
C ILE A 177 -1.36 7.37 -6.05
N ASN A 178 -1.24 8.45 -5.27
CA ASN A 178 0.07 8.94 -4.83
C ASN A 178 0.49 8.19 -3.56
N ASN A 179 1.36 7.20 -3.74
CA ASN A 179 1.73 6.24 -2.71
C ASN A 179 2.65 6.84 -1.62
N ARG A 180 3.05 8.11 -1.74
CA ARG A 180 3.78 8.85 -0.69
C ARG A 180 2.90 9.80 0.10
N LYS A 181 1.77 10.22 -0.48
CA LYS A 181 0.95 11.33 0.02
C LYS A 181 -0.38 10.90 0.60
N GLY A 182 -0.71 9.63 0.54
CA GLY A 182 -1.91 9.11 1.17
C GLY A 182 -1.84 7.60 1.34
N LEU A 183 -2.81 7.09 2.08
CA LEU A 183 -3.03 5.67 2.27
C LEU A 183 -4.25 5.26 1.47
N HIS A 184 -4.20 4.06 0.90
CA HIS A 184 -5.35 3.47 0.22
C HIS A 184 -5.84 2.23 0.95
N ALA A 185 -7.13 1.95 0.79
CA ALA A 185 -7.81 0.81 1.41
C ALA A 185 -8.88 0.29 0.46
N ARG A 186 -9.54 -0.81 0.85
CA ARG A 186 -10.69 -1.35 0.13
C ARG A 186 -11.72 -1.89 1.11
N SER A 187 -13.01 -1.65 0.83
CA SER A 187 -14.09 -2.29 1.54
C SER A 187 -14.06 -3.81 1.38
N GLU A 188 -14.74 -4.47 2.30
CA GLU A 188 -15.14 -5.85 2.11
C GLU A 188 -16.22 -5.97 1.01
N PHE A 189 -16.21 -7.09 0.30
CA PHE A 189 -17.21 -7.46 -0.68
C PHE A 189 -17.23 -8.98 -0.82
N GLU A 190 -18.37 -9.53 -1.25
CA GLU A 190 -18.53 -10.97 -1.41
C GLU A 190 -18.29 -11.40 -2.87
N PRO A 191 -17.17 -12.10 -3.17
CA PRO A 191 -16.94 -12.67 -4.48
C PRO A 191 -17.75 -13.94 -4.69
N ARG A 192 -18.07 -14.25 -5.95
CA ARG A 192 -18.81 -15.46 -6.34
C ARG A 192 -17.88 -16.59 -6.78
N TYR A 193 -16.61 -16.29 -7.06
CA TYR A 193 -15.61 -17.20 -7.62
C TYR A 193 -16.06 -17.90 -8.91
N ASP A 194 -16.89 -17.22 -9.71
CA ASP A 194 -17.48 -17.70 -10.97
C ASP A 194 -16.72 -17.23 -12.23
N GLY A 195 -15.54 -16.63 -12.03
CA GLY A 195 -14.73 -16.02 -13.08
C GLY A 195 -15.18 -14.61 -13.50
N ARG A 196 -16.24 -14.07 -12.89
CA ARG A 196 -16.83 -12.76 -13.18
C ARG A 196 -16.69 -11.76 -12.05
N ASP A 197 -15.90 -12.08 -11.04
CA ASP A 197 -15.61 -11.17 -9.94
C ASP A 197 -14.83 -9.92 -10.36
N ARG A 198 -14.77 -8.97 -9.40
CA ARG A 198 -14.00 -7.73 -9.47
C ARG A 198 -12.59 -8.00 -9.99
N TRP A 199 -12.20 -7.25 -11.01
CA TRP A 199 -10.89 -7.35 -11.62
C TRP A 199 -10.33 -5.97 -11.90
N LEU A 200 -9.29 -5.62 -11.15
CA LEU A 200 -8.44 -4.47 -11.43
C LEU A 200 -7.07 -4.94 -11.91
N GLN A 201 -6.44 -4.14 -12.74
CA GLN A 201 -5.01 -4.25 -13.05
C GLN A 201 -4.25 -3.14 -12.34
N ARG A 202 -3.21 -3.50 -11.61
CA ARG A 202 -2.33 -2.57 -10.89
C ARG A 202 -0.99 -2.43 -11.60
N THR A 203 -0.51 -1.20 -11.75
CA THR A 203 0.84 -0.90 -12.23
C THR A 203 1.55 0.02 -11.26
N TYR A 204 2.79 -0.30 -10.95
CA TYR A 204 3.68 0.52 -10.13
C TYR A 204 4.46 1.49 -11.01
N ILE A 205 4.53 2.74 -10.59
CA ILE A 205 5.26 3.81 -11.28
C ILE A 205 6.25 4.45 -10.31
N ARG A 206 7.48 4.66 -10.76
CA ARG A 206 8.42 5.60 -10.11
C ARG A 206 8.63 6.81 -10.98
N ARG A 207 8.92 7.97 -10.38
CA ARG A 207 9.25 9.20 -11.11
C ARG A 207 10.49 9.03 -12.00
N ASN A 208 11.44 8.23 -11.53
CA ASN A 208 12.59 7.75 -12.29
C ASN A 208 13.15 6.46 -11.65
N HIS A 209 13.95 5.71 -12.39
CA HIS A 209 14.66 4.52 -11.87
C HIS A 209 16.07 4.82 -11.33
N TRP A 210 16.51 6.08 -11.35
CA TRP A 210 17.89 6.43 -11.02
C TRP A 210 18.33 5.95 -9.64
N SER A 211 17.48 6.12 -8.62
CA SER A 211 17.82 5.71 -7.25
C SER A 211 17.82 4.19 -7.02
N ILE A 212 17.34 3.40 -7.98
CA ILE A 212 17.27 1.93 -7.91
C ILE A 212 17.96 1.24 -9.08
N ARG A 213 18.79 1.97 -9.84
CA ARG A 213 19.48 1.47 -11.05
C ARG A 213 20.36 0.25 -10.78
N ASP A 214 20.94 0.17 -9.59
CA ASP A 214 21.81 -0.94 -9.19
C ASP A 214 21.01 -2.21 -8.79
N ARG A 215 19.68 -2.11 -8.73
CA ARG A 215 18.76 -3.22 -8.44
C ARG A 215 18.16 -3.85 -9.70
N ILE A 216 18.50 -3.36 -10.90
CA ILE A 216 17.96 -3.87 -12.17
C ILE A 216 18.36 -5.34 -12.35
N VAL A 217 17.40 -6.19 -12.68
CA VAL A 217 17.66 -7.57 -13.10
C VAL A 217 18.26 -7.56 -14.49
N ALA A 218 19.41 -8.23 -14.67
CA ALA A 218 20.11 -8.32 -15.94
C ALA A 218 19.14 -8.77 -17.06
N GLU A 219 19.29 -8.16 -18.24
CA GLU A 219 18.52 -8.47 -19.46
C GLU A 219 17.01 -8.13 -19.39
N THR A 220 16.46 -7.75 -18.23
CA THR A 220 15.04 -7.40 -18.06
C THR A 220 14.90 -5.92 -17.70
N ARG A 221 14.63 -5.09 -18.71
CA ARG A 221 14.42 -3.65 -18.52
C ARG A 221 13.19 -3.42 -17.60
N ARG A 222 13.37 -2.66 -16.51
CA ARG A 222 12.34 -2.25 -15.53
C ARG A 222 11.92 -3.29 -14.48
N LEU A 223 12.59 -4.44 -14.43
CA LEU A 223 12.44 -5.39 -13.33
C LEU A 223 13.58 -5.17 -12.32
N HIS A 224 13.24 -5.03 -11.04
CA HIS A 224 14.20 -4.80 -9.96
C HIS A 224 14.09 -5.87 -8.88
N ILE A 225 15.20 -6.16 -8.21
CA ILE A 225 15.25 -7.05 -7.04
C ILE A 225 14.58 -6.38 -5.84
#